data_AF-A0A1Y1K743-F1
#
_entry.id   AF-A0A1Y1K743-F1
#
_cell.length_a   1.000
_cell.length_b   1.000
_cell.length_c   1.000
_cell.angle_alpha   90.00
_cell.angle_beta   90.00
_cell.angle_gamma   90.00
#
_symmetry.space_group_name_H-M   'P 1'
#
loop_
_entity.id
_entity.type
_entity.pdbx_description
1 polymer ?
#
loop_
_entity_poly.entity_id
_entity_poly.type
_entity_poly.pdbx_seq_one_letter_code
_entity_poly.pdbx_strand_id
1 'polypeptide(L)'
;IFCILLKHLAVGNNETFLDIDHVAEHSLHRKRRKFEETPRVMAPYFKRKATLSLLPTDILLQAVENCKISKEGAVLRDMLWVFSLSQLKKVPMWTGHNCLIITDVSEVQNIEYMPPINSSPTSLSVVHETLLMSKKVAEQCQQEQIIVTYDLAIAKIALEIQSLESPLLDNLFINLGGFHLQLAFFKAIGKFIDGCGIVDILTESEVLATGSVNGFIESKHFNRCKRIHPLLAG
;
A
#
# COMPACT_ATOMS: atom_id res chain seq x y z
N ILE A 1 -12.56 -1.11 5.56
CA ILE A 1 -11.61 -1.84 4.69
C ILE A 1 -11.65 -1.14 3.34
N PHE A 2 -10.59 -0.42 2.98
CA PHE A 2 -10.47 0.17 1.65
C PHE A 2 -9.73 -0.84 0.78
N CYS A 3 -10.46 -1.68 0.05
CA CYS A 3 -9.88 -2.40 -1.08
C CYS A 3 -10.05 -1.52 -2.30
N ILE A 4 -8.94 -0.93 -2.78
CA ILE A 4 -8.85 -0.37 -4.12
C ILE A 4 -8.39 -1.53 -5.00
N LEU A 5 -9.22 -1.92 -5.96
CA LEU A 5 -8.93 -2.99 -6.91
C LEU A 5 -8.62 -2.36 -8.26
N LEU A 6 -7.46 -2.69 -8.82
CA LEU A 6 -7.03 -2.24 -10.14
C LEU A 6 -7.40 -3.32 -11.15
N LYS A 7 -8.40 -3.04 -12.01
CA LYS A 7 -8.70 -3.91 -13.15
C LYS A 7 -7.78 -3.54 -14.32
N HIS A 8 -7.14 -4.54 -14.93
CA HIS A 8 -6.59 -4.43 -16.29
C HIS A 8 -7.56 -5.08 -17.26
N LEU A 9 -7.96 -4.34 -18.29
CA LEU A 9 -8.75 -4.86 -19.42
C LEU A 9 -8.16 -4.28 -20.71
N ALA A 10 -7.89 -5.18 -21.67
CA ALA A 10 -7.62 -4.83 -23.04
C ALA A 10 -8.84 -4.09 -23.63
N VAL A 11 -8.68 -2.81 -23.98
CA VAL A 11 -9.76 -1.98 -24.51
C VAL A 11 -10.03 -2.34 -25.97
N GLY A 12 -11.19 -2.96 -26.22
CA GLY A 12 -11.82 -2.98 -27.53
C GLY A 12 -12.44 -1.62 -27.83
N ASN A 13 -12.07 -1.04 -28.97
CA ASN A 13 -12.56 0.25 -29.45
C ASN A 13 -14.08 0.29 -29.64
N ASN A 14 -14.68 1.37 -29.16
CA ASN A 14 -15.77 2.19 -29.73
C ASN A 14 -16.74 2.61 -28.62
N GLU A 15 -16.78 3.90 -28.31
CA GLU A 15 -18.01 4.69 -28.48
C GLU A 15 -17.78 6.18 -28.18
N THR A 16 -18.61 6.97 -28.83
CA THR A 16 -18.53 8.39 -29.16
C THR A 16 -18.61 9.35 -27.99
N PHE A 17 -17.77 10.38 -28.05
CA PHE A 17 -17.79 11.58 -27.22
C PHE A 17 -19.06 12.40 -27.53
N LEU A 18 -19.91 12.65 -26.53
CA LEU A 18 -21.00 13.63 -26.64
C LEU A 18 -20.78 14.74 -25.60
N ASP A 19 -20.56 15.94 -26.13
CA ASP A 19 -20.60 17.23 -25.44
C ASP A 19 -21.94 17.42 -24.72
N ILE A 20 -21.89 17.85 -23.46
CA ILE A 20 -23.02 18.49 -22.79
C ILE A 20 -22.49 19.66 -21.96
N ASP A 21 -22.24 20.78 -22.64
CA ASP A 21 -22.33 22.11 -22.04
C ASP A 21 -23.81 22.46 -21.87
N HIS A 22 -24.30 22.42 -20.62
CA HIS A 22 -25.36 23.31 -20.08
C HIS A 22 -25.77 22.81 -18.68
N VAL A 23 -25.18 23.39 -17.63
CA VAL A 23 -25.72 23.26 -16.27
C VAL A 23 -26.20 24.63 -15.82
N ALA A 24 -27.51 24.82 -15.89
CA ALA A 24 -28.21 25.95 -15.28
C ALA A 24 -28.05 25.91 -13.75
N GLU A 25 -27.75 27.07 -13.17
CA GLU A 25 -27.68 27.27 -11.73
C GLU A 25 -29.05 27.05 -11.08
N HIS A 26 -29.21 25.92 -10.39
CA HIS A 26 -30.21 25.78 -9.34
C HIS A 26 -29.53 25.34 -8.05
N SER A 27 -29.51 26.24 -7.07
CA SER A 27 -29.02 26.03 -5.71
C SER A 27 -29.92 25.05 -4.95
N LEU A 28 -29.78 23.76 -5.23
CA LEU A 28 -30.39 22.72 -4.41
C LEU A 28 -29.51 22.46 -3.20
N HIS A 29 -30.05 22.67 -2.00
CA HIS A 29 -29.46 22.18 -0.76
C HIS A 29 -29.09 20.71 -0.93
N ARG A 30 -27.78 20.43 -0.96
CA ARG A 30 -27.22 19.08 -1.12
C ARG A 30 -27.61 18.24 0.09
N LYS A 31 -28.74 17.53 0.02
CA LYS A 31 -29.09 16.48 0.98
C LYS A 31 -27.89 15.55 1.07
N ARG A 32 -27.32 15.43 2.27
CA ARG A 32 -26.23 14.50 2.56
C ARG A 32 -26.78 13.10 2.25
N ARG A 33 -26.31 12.47 1.17
CA ARG A 33 -26.72 11.11 0.79
C ARG A 33 -26.48 10.22 2.02
N LYS A 34 -27.57 9.70 2.61
CA LYS A 34 -27.45 8.64 3.61
C LYS A 34 -27.09 7.37 2.86
N PHE A 35 -26.12 6.63 3.38
CA PHE A 35 -25.77 5.32 2.86
C PHE A 35 -26.97 4.39 3.07
N GLU A 36 -27.42 3.74 1.99
CA GLU A 36 -28.43 2.69 2.07
C GLU A 36 -27.69 1.35 2.08
N GLU A 37 -27.83 0.64 3.20
CA GLU A 37 -27.16 -0.64 3.42
C GLU A 37 -27.80 -1.72 2.55
N THR A 38 -26.99 -2.44 1.78
CA THR A 38 -27.43 -3.71 1.20
C THR A 38 -27.34 -4.76 2.29
N PRO A 39 -28.46 -5.33 2.78
CA PRO A 39 -28.42 -6.31 3.86
C PRO A 39 -27.61 -7.52 3.40
N ARG A 40 -26.57 -7.86 4.16
CA ARG A 40 -25.70 -9.01 3.90
C ARG A 40 -25.74 -9.99 5.05
N VAL A 41 -26.19 -11.20 4.77
CA VAL A 41 -26.11 -12.30 5.72
C VAL A 41 -24.73 -12.92 5.59
N MET A 42 -23.91 -12.72 6.60
CA MET A 42 -22.56 -13.29 6.66
C MET A 42 -22.56 -14.61 7.43
N ALA A 43 -21.94 -15.64 6.85
CA ALA A 43 -21.72 -16.90 7.56
C ALA A 43 -20.66 -16.69 8.66
N PRO A 44 -20.89 -17.21 9.88
CA PRO A 44 -19.90 -17.09 10.94
C PRO A 44 -18.68 -17.98 10.66
N TYR A 45 -17.48 -17.46 10.94
CA TYR A 45 -16.22 -18.18 10.75
C TYR A 45 -15.66 -18.69 12.10
N PHE A 46 -15.44 -20.00 12.22
CA PHE A 46 -15.10 -20.65 13.50
C PHE A 46 -13.81 -21.50 13.49
N LYS A 47 -13.05 -21.56 12.38
CA LYS A 47 -11.84 -22.38 12.33
C LYS A 47 -10.77 -21.83 13.29
N ARG A 48 -10.08 -22.72 14.01
CA ARG A 48 -9.05 -22.38 15.01
C ARG A 48 -7.66 -22.31 14.38
N LYS A 49 -6.78 -21.52 15.03
CA LYS A 49 -5.44 -21.11 14.58
C LYS A 49 -4.61 -22.24 13.98
N ALA A 50 -4.16 -22.03 12.74
CA ALA A 50 -3.01 -22.74 12.20
C ALA A 50 -1.72 -22.10 12.73
N THR A 51 -0.70 -22.92 12.95
CA THR A 51 0.67 -22.42 13.12
C THR A 51 1.17 -21.98 11.75
N LEU A 52 1.33 -20.67 11.54
CA LEU A 52 2.04 -20.16 10.37
C LEU A 52 3.48 -20.66 10.44
N SER A 53 3.83 -21.63 9.58
CA SER A 53 5.21 -21.98 9.33
C SER A 53 5.89 -20.83 8.60
N LEU A 54 7.01 -20.34 9.12
CA LEU A 54 7.86 -19.42 8.36
C LEU A 54 8.27 -20.10 7.04
N LEU A 55 8.32 -19.32 5.97
CA LEU A 55 8.89 -19.81 4.71
C LEU A 55 10.33 -20.26 4.95
N PRO A 56 10.76 -21.38 4.36
CA PRO A 56 12.15 -21.80 4.36
C PRO A 56 13.09 -20.69 3.86
N THR A 57 14.22 -20.49 4.54
CA THR A 57 15.18 -19.41 4.28
C THR A 57 15.74 -19.44 2.86
N ASP A 58 15.89 -20.62 2.28
CA ASP A 58 16.31 -20.87 0.91
C ASP A 58 15.36 -20.25 -0.12
N ILE A 59 14.05 -20.34 0.09
CA ILE A 59 13.05 -19.69 -0.79
C ILE A 59 13.19 -18.16 -0.72
N LEU A 60 13.41 -17.61 0.47
CA LEU A 60 13.63 -16.17 0.64
C LEU A 60 14.91 -15.70 -0.06
N LEU A 61 16.01 -16.45 0.07
CA LEU A 61 17.27 -16.14 -0.59
C LEU A 61 17.12 -16.22 -2.11
N GLN A 62 16.43 -17.22 -2.64
CA GLN A 62 16.16 -17.35 -4.07
C GLN A 62 15.31 -16.20 -4.59
N ALA A 63 14.28 -15.79 -3.86
CA ALA A 63 13.48 -14.61 -4.22
C ALA A 63 14.32 -13.32 -4.23
N VAL A 64 15.20 -13.12 -3.24
CA VAL A 64 16.13 -11.97 -3.19
C VAL A 64 17.10 -11.99 -4.36
N GLU A 65 17.62 -13.17 -4.73
CA GLU A 65 18.50 -13.37 -5.88
C GLU A 65 17.79 -12.96 -7.18
N ASN A 66 16.55 -13.41 -7.37
CA ASN A 66 15.73 -13.07 -8.54
C ASN A 66 15.43 -11.56 -8.64
N CYS A 67 15.39 -10.85 -7.51
CA CYS A 67 15.21 -9.39 -7.49
C CYS A 67 16.48 -8.60 -7.87
N LYS A 68 17.66 -9.23 -7.99
CA LYS A 68 18.92 -8.51 -8.28
C LYS A 68 18.91 -7.77 -9.62
N ILE A 69 18.37 -8.39 -10.66
CA ILE A 69 18.31 -7.79 -12.01
C ILE A 69 17.47 -6.50 -11.99
N SER A 70 16.31 -6.53 -11.33
CA SER A 70 15.46 -5.35 -11.16
C SER A 70 16.18 -4.25 -10.37
N LYS A 71 16.96 -4.64 -9.35
CA LYS A 71 17.76 -3.74 -8.51
C LYS A 71 18.84 -3.02 -9.30
N GLU A 72 19.58 -3.70 -10.18
CA GLU A 72 20.67 -3.08 -10.96
C GLU A 72 20.16 -1.94 -11.85
N GLY A 73 19.05 -2.17 -12.56
CA GLY A 73 18.44 -1.13 -13.40
C GLY A 73 17.92 0.07 -12.58
N ALA A 74 17.41 -0.17 -11.38
CA ALA A 74 17.00 0.90 -10.46
C ALA A 74 18.20 1.71 -9.96
N VAL A 75 19.28 1.03 -9.55
CA VAL A 75 20.51 1.69 -9.08
C VAL A 75 21.12 2.57 -10.16
N LEU A 76 21.16 2.12 -11.42
CA LEU A 76 21.68 2.93 -12.51
C LEU A 76 20.86 4.20 -12.74
N ARG A 77 19.52 4.13 -12.64
CA ARG A 77 18.64 5.31 -12.70
C ARG A 77 18.87 6.26 -11.54
N ASP A 78 19.04 5.74 -10.33
CA ASP A 78 19.33 6.54 -9.16
C ASP A 78 20.68 7.26 -9.29
N MET A 79 21.70 6.55 -9.79
CA MET A 79 23.03 7.12 -10.05
C MET A 79 22.98 8.20 -11.14
N LEU A 80 22.17 7.99 -12.20
CA LEU A 80 21.98 9.00 -13.24
C LEU A 80 21.31 10.26 -12.69
N TRP A 81 20.33 10.12 -11.78
CA TRP A 81 19.69 11.24 -11.11
C TRP A 81 20.67 11.99 -10.20
N VAL A 82 21.44 11.26 -9.37
CA VAL A 82 22.46 11.86 -8.49
C VAL A 82 23.54 12.59 -9.30
N PHE A 83 24.01 11.99 -10.39
CA PHE A 83 24.96 12.63 -11.29
C PHE A 83 24.37 13.90 -11.91
N SER A 84 23.10 13.84 -12.33
CA SER A 84 22.38 15.00 -12.87
C SER A 84 22.33 16.16 -11.87
N LEU A 85 22.11 15.88 -10.57
CA LEU A 85 22.11 16.91 -9.52
C LEU A 85 23.46 17.66 -9.43
N SER A 86 24.57 16.99 -9.72
CA SER A 86 25.90 17.60 -9.68
C SER A 86 26.22 18.45 -10.93
N GLN A 87 25.66 18.08 -12.08
CA GLN A 87 26.02 18.70 -13.37
C GLN A 87 25.01 19.75 -13.85
N LEU A 88 23.76 19.66 -13.43
CA LEU A 88 22.66 20.48 -13.96
C LEU A 88 22.07 21.38 -12.88
N LYS A 89 21.84 22.66 -13.21
CA LYS A 89 21.29 23.65 -12.27
C LYS A 89 19.81 23.46 -11.94
N LYS A 90 19.07 22.71 -12.75
CA LYS A 90 17.62 22.50 -12.59
C LYS A 90 17.29 21.03 -12.83
N VAL A 91 17.40 20.24 -11.78
CA VAL A 91 16.99 18.84 -11.79
C VAL A 91 15.74 18.70 -10.94
N PRO A 92 14.66 18.10 -11.45
CA PRO A 92 13.50 17.81 -10.63
C PRO A 92 13.86 16.79 -9.53
N MET A 93 13.05 16.75 -8.47
CA MET A 93 13.14 15.68 -7.47
C MET A 93 13.04 14.30 -8.13
N TRP A 94 13.56 13.27 -7.46
CA TRP A 94 13.67 11.91 -7.99
C TRP A 94 12.42 11.42 -8.75
N THR A 95 11.21 11.61 -8.21
CA THR A 95 9.96 11.23 -8.89
C THR A 95 9.79 11.96 -10.22
N GLY A 96 10.00 13.28 -10.26
CA GLY A 96 9.88 14.07 -11.48
C GLY A 96 10.96 13.71 -12.51
N HIS A 97 12.17 13.39 -12.06
CA HIS A 97 13.22 12.90 -12.96
C HIS A 97 12.81 11.57 -13.61
N ASN A 98 12.30 10.63 -12.83
CA ASN A 98 11.80 9.34 -13.34
C ASN A 98 10.62 9.53 -14.30
N CYS A 99 9.68 10.43 -14.02
CA CYS A 99 8.57 10.72 -14.93
C CYS A 99 9.00 11.28 -16.30
N LEU A 100 10.16 11.94 -16.40
CA LEU A 100 10.65 12.49 -17.66
C LEU A 100 11.37 11.45 -18.53
N ILE A 101 11.95 10.42 -17.89
CA ILE A 101 12.76 9.40 -18.59
C ILE A 101 11.97 8.10 -18.84
N ILE A 102 10.91 7.86 -18.07
CA ILE A 102 10.07 6.67 -18.20
C ILE A 102 8.94 6.95 -19.18
N THR A 103 8.87 6.14 -20.24
CA THR A 103 7.67 6.05 -21.08
C THR A 103 6.68 5.12 -20.41
N ASP A 104 5.51 5.65 -20.04
CA ASP A 104 4.43 4.84 -19.51
C ASP A 104 3.76 4.06 -20.66
N VAL A 105 3.89 2.74 -20.62
CA VAL A 105 3.25 1.80 -21.55
C VAL A 105 2.15 0.99 -20.86
N SER A 106 1.78 1.36 -19.64
CA SER A 106 0.78 0.66 -18.84
C SER A 106 -0.61 0.81 -19.46
N GLU A 107 -1.42 -0.23 -19.34
CA GLU A 107 -2.82 -0.17 -19.77
C GLU A 107 -3.64 0.72 -18.83
N VAL A 108 -4.69 1.34 -19.38
CA VAL A 108 -5.64 2.13 -18.58
C VAL A 108 -6.29 1.22 -17.54
N GLN A 109 -6.24 1.66 -16.28
CA GLN A 109 -6.82 0.92 -15.16
C GLN A 109 -8.23 1.40 -14.86
N ASN A 110 -9.16 0.47 -14.68
CA ASN A 110 -10.50 0.79 -14.19
C ASN A 110 -10.56 0.61 -12.66
N ILE A 111 -11.05 1.64 -11.97
CA ILE A 111 -11.09 1.68 -10.51
C ILE A 111 -12.54 1.55 -10.06
N GLU A 112 -12.83 0.47 -9.36
CA GLU A 112 -14.14 0.21 -8.76
C GLU A 112 -14.04 0.06 -7.24
N TYR A 113 -15.07 0.54 -6.55
CA TYR A 113 -15.15 0.44 -5.09
C TYR A 113 -15.96 -0.79 -4.69
N MET A 114 -15.41 -1.58 -3.78
CA MET A 114 -16.19 -2.65 -3.18
C MET A 114 -17.28 -2.08 -2.25
N PRO A 115 -18.45 -2.72 -2.23
CA PRO A 115 -19.52 -2.36 -1.30
C PRO A 115 -19.05 -2.48 0.16
N PRO A 116 -19.33 -1.48 1.01
CA PRO A 116 -18.87 -1.49 2.40
C PRO A 116 -19.62 -2.54 3.22
N ILE A 117 -18.95 -3.07 4.24
CA ILE A 117 -19.51 -4.02 5.20
C ILE A 117 -19.70 -3.29 6.52
N ASN A 118 -20.94 -3.25 7.03
CA ASN A 118 -21.29 -2.59 8.28
C ASN A 118 -21.06 -3.52 9.48
N SER A 119 -19.81 -3.92 9.70
CA SER A 119 -19.42 -4.80 10.80
C SER A 119 -17.98 -4.54 11.19
N SER A 120 -17.57 -5.03 12.38
CA SER A 120 -16.19 -4.83 12.84
C SER A 120 -15.19 -5.39 11.84
N PRO A 121 -14.21 -4.59 11.36
CA PRO A 121 -13.23 -5.04 10.38
C PRO A 121 -12.26 -6.10 10.92
N THR A 122 -12.21 -6.29 12.25
CA THR A 122 -11.42 -7.32 12.93
C THR A 122 -12.20 -8.61 13.19
N SER A 123 -13.48 -8.67 12.81
CA SER A 123 -14.27 -9.89 12.92
C SER A 123 -13.76 -10.93 11.91
N LEU A 124 -13.52 -12.17 12.37
CA LEU A 124 -13.06 -13.27 11.50
C LEU A 124 -13.97 -13.46 10.28
N SER A 125 -15.29 -13.40 10.49
CA SER A 125 -16.27 -13.53 9.41
C SER A 125 -16.14 -12.40 8.38
N VAL A 126 -15.83 -11.17 8.83
CA VAL A 126 -15.65 -10.01 7.95
C VAL A 126 -14.41 -10.18 7.10
N VAL A 127 -13.30 -10.59 7.70
CA VAL A 127 -12.05 -10.82 6.97
C VAL A 127 -12.17 -11.98 5.99
N HIS A 128 -12.83 -13.07 6.38
CA HIS A 128 -13.09 -14.20 5.49
C HIS A 128 -13.95 -13.78 4.28
N GLU A 129 -15.03 -13.03 4.52
CA GLU A 129 -15.90 -12.52 3.46
C GLU A 129 -15.14 -11.60 2.50
N THR A 130 -14.27 -10.71 3.01
CA THR A 130 -13.46 -9.84 2.13
C THR A 130 -12.46 -10.62 1.29
N LEU A 131 -11.91 -11.73 1.79
CA LEU A 131 -11.06 -12.63 0.99
C LEU A 131 -11.86 -13.34 -0.12
N LEU A 132 -13.04 -13.89 0.20
CA LEU A 132 -13.91 -14.51 -0.80
C LEU A 132 -14.37 -13.54 -1.88
N MET A 133 -14.75 -12.32 -1.48
CA MET A 133 -15.10 -11.26 -2.44
C MET A 133 -13.93 -10.93 -3.35
N SER A 134 -12.72 -10.79 -2.79
CA SER A 134 -11.51 -10.51 -3.58
C SER A 134 -11.24 -11.62 -4.60
N LYS A 135 -11.39 -12.88 -4.20
CA LYS A 135 -11.28 -14.03 -5.11
C LYS A 135 -12.30 -13.96 -6.25
N LYS A 136 -13.57 -13.71 -5.93
CA LYS A 136 -14.64 -13.57 -6.92
C LYS A 136 -14.34 -12.44 -7.91
N VAL A 137 -13.78 -11.33 -7.44
CA VAL A 137 -13.38 -10.24 -8.33
C VAL A 137 -12.22 -10.66 -9.23
N ALA A 138 -11.23 -11.39 -8.72
CA ALA A 138 -10.15 -11.95 -9.54
C ALA A 138 -10.69 -12.82 -10.67
N GLU A 139 -11.64 -13.71 -10.37
CA GLU A 139 -12.33 -14.56 -11.36
C GLU A 139 -13.09 -13.73 -12.40
N GLN A 140 -13.82 -12.69 -11.98
CA GLN A 140 -14.54 -11.79 -12.87
C GLN A 140 -13.60 -10.99 -13.78
N CYS A 141 -12.41 -10.65 -13.29
CA CYS A 141 -11.37 -9.95 -14.04
C CYS A 141 -10.46 -10.88 -14.84
N GLN A 142 -10.68 -12.21 -14.79
CA GLN A 142 -9.82 -13.21 -15.42
C GLN A 142 -8.34 -13.11 -14.99
N GLN A 143 -8.11 -12.75 -13.73
CA GLN A 143 -6.78 -12.65 -13.15
C GLN A 143 -6.43 -13.92 -12.37
N GLU A 144 -5.27 -14.51 -12.65
CA GLU A 144 -4.78 -15.69 -11.94
C GLU A 144 -4.53 -15.42 -10.45
N GLN A 145 -4.09 -14.20 -10.13
CA GLN A 145 -3.78 -13.76 -8.78
C GLN A 145 -4.35 -12.38 -8.49
N ILE A 146 -4.63 -12.11 -7.22
CA ILE A 146 -5.10 -10.81 -6.76
C ILE A 146 -4.37 -10.35 -5.51
N ILE A 147 -4.03 -9.06 -5.46
CA ILE A 147 -3.40 -8.45 -4.29
C ILE A 147 -4.46 -7.79 -3.43
N VAL A 148 -4.50 -8.13 -2.15
CA VAL A 148 -5.40 -7.51 -1.16
C VAL A 148 -4.58 -6.84 -0.08
N THR A 149 -4.83 -5.55 0.15
CA THR A 149 -4.09 -4.77 1.14
C THR A 149 -4.91 -4.60 2.43
N TYR A 150 -4.31 -4.95 3.57
CA TYR A 150 -4.95 -4.83 4.87
C TYR A 150 -4.08 -4.09 5.88
N ASP A 151 -4.72 -3.42 6.85
CA ASP A 151 -4.04 -2.92 8.04
C ASP A 151 -3.45 -4.07 8.85
N LEU A 152 -2.37 -3.82 9.61
CA LEU A 152 -1.56 -4.89 10.23
C LEU A 152 -2.38 -5.87 11.08
N ALA A 153 -3.33 -5.36 11.87
CA ALA A 153 -4.18 -6.20 12.72
C ALA A 153 -5.10 -7.12 11.90
N ILE A 154 -5.58 -6.64 10.74
CA ILE A 154 -6.46 -7.39 9.85
C ILE A 154 -5.64 -8.33 8.97
N ALA A 155 -4.47 -7.91 8.49
CA ALA A 155 -3.56 -8.71 7.69
C ALA A 155 -3.13 -9.98 8.44
N LYS A 156 -2.86 -9.87 9.75
CA LYS A 156 -2.58 -11.04 10.60
C LYS A 156 -3.71 -12.06 10.56
N ILE A 157 -4.95 -11.60 10.74
CA ILE A 157 -6.15 -12.45 10.71
C ILE A 157 -6.33 -13.05 9.30
N ALA A 158 -6.13 -12.25 8.26
CA ALA A 158 -6.28 -12.68 6.87
C ALA A 158 -5.27 -13.78 6.49
N LEU A 159 -4.01 -13.64 6.92
CA LEU A 159 -2.96 -14.65 6.72
C LEU A 159 -3.28 -15.95 7.47
N GLU A 160 -3.79 -15.85 8.70
CA GLU A 160 -4.26 -17.01 9.46
C GLU A 160 -5.39 -17.73 8.71
N ILE A 161 -6.40 -17.00 8.22
CA ILE A 161 -7.51 -17.57 7.43
C ILE A 161 -6.99 -18.19 6.12
N GLN A 162 -6.13 -17.50 5.39
CA GLN A 162 -5.53 -18.00 4.15
C GLN A 162 -4.83 -19.34 4.37
N SER A 163 -4.04 -19.46 5.43
CA SER A 163 -3.35 -20.72 5.77
C SER A 163 -4.32 -21.86 6.12
N LEU A 164 -5.48 -21.56 6.71
CA LEU A 164 -6.49 -22.55 7.08
C LEU A 164 -7.40 -22.96 5.92
N GLU A 165 -7.55 -22.10 4.92
CA GLU A 165 -8.36 -22.37 3.74
C GLU A 165 -7.52 -22.84 2.55
N SER A 166 -6.20 -23.04 2.70
CA SER A 166 -5.37 -23.57 1.61
C SER A 166 -5.91 -24.92 1.11
N PRO A 167 -6.04 -25.13 -0.22
CA PRO A 167 -5.53 -24.29 -1.31
C PRO A 167 -6.52 -23.24 -1.87
N LEU A 168 -7.69 -23.06 -1.25
CA LEU A 168 -8.78 -22.22 -1.78
C LEU A 168 -8.38 -20.76 -1.98
N LEU A 169 -7.54 -20.22 -1.09
CA LEU A 169 -7.16 -18.80 -1.03
C LEU A 169 -5.69 -18.56 -1.42
N ASP A 170 -5.01 -19.54 -2.01
CA ASP A 170 -3.58 -19.45 -2.35
C ASP A 170 -3.30 -18.47 -3.49
N ASN A 171 -4.32 -18.14 -4.29
CA ASN A 171 -4.24 -17.16 -5.36
C ASN A 171 -4.35 -15.69 -4.89
N LEU A 172 -4.55 -15.46 -3.59
CA LEU A 172 -4.53 -14.11 -3.01
C LEU A 172 -3.16 -13.79 -2.43
N PHE A 173 -2.62 -12.63 -2.78
CA PHE A 173 -1.44 -12.07 -2.12
C PHE A 173 -1.89 -11.03 -1.09
N ILE A 174 -1.64 -11.30 0.19
CA ILE A 174 -1.97 -10.37 1.28
C ILE A 174 -0.82 -9.38 1.47
N ASN A 175 -1.07 -8.13 1.08
CA ASN A 175 -0.15 -7.02 1.25
C ASN A 175 -0.44 -6.23 2.54
N LEU A 176 0.59 -5.75 3.20
CA LEU A 176 0.45 -4.85 4.35
C LEU A 176 0.12 -3.44 3.88
N GLY A 177 -0.79 -2.77 4.60
CA GLY A 177 -1.10 -1.37 4.37
C GLY A 177 0.16 -0.50 4.41
N GLY A 178 0.35 0.34 3.39
CA GLY A 178 1.56 1.15 3.22
C GLY A 178 1.88 2.03 4.43
N PHE A 179 0.87 2.49 5.16
CA PHE A 179 1.04 3.21 6.42
C PHE A 179 1.77 2.38 7.49
N HIS A 180 1.32 1.14 7.71
CA HIS A 180 1.93 0.24 8.68
C HIS A 180 3.32 -0.22 8.25
N LEU A 181 3.52 -0.42 6.95
CA LEU A 181 4.84 -0.74 6.39
C LEU A 181 5.83 0.40 6.67
N GLN A 182 5.42 1.64 6.40
CA GLN A 182 6.25 2.82 6.65
C GLN A 182 6.54 3.03 8.14
N LEU A 183 5.55 2.82 9.02
CA LEU A 183 5.76 2.86 10.48
C LEU A 183 6.74 1.79 10.97
N ALA A 184 6.63 0.57 10.45
CA ALA A 184 7.55 -0.52 10.77
C ALA A 184 8.99 -0.20 10.33
N PHE A 185 9.14 0.36 9.12
CA PHE A 185 10.42 0.84 8.61
C PHE A 185 11.03 1.94 9.49
N PHE A 186 10.26 2.97 9.82
CA PHE A 186 10.69 4.04 10.72
C PHE A 186 11.11 3.52 12.09
N LYS A 187 10.39 2.54 12.64
CA LYS A 187 10.73 1.91 13.91
C LYS A 187 12.03 1.11 13.83
N ALA A 188 12.26 0.41 12.72
CA ALA A 188 13.50 -0.32 12.50
C ALA A 188 14.70 0.62 12.40
N ILE A 189 14.58 1.72 11.64
CA ILE A 189 15.60 2.77 11.57
C ILE A 189 15.80 3.41 12.93
N GLY A 190 14.72 3.78 13.63
CA GLY A 190 14.76 4.39 14.95
C GLY A 190 15.60 3.56 15.92
N LYS A 191 15.40 2.23 15.93
CA LYS A 191 16.20 1.30 16.72
C LYS A 191 17.67 1.21 16.27
N PHE A 192 17.93 1.37 14.97
CA PHE A 192 19.28 1.36 14.41
C PHE A 192 20.08 2.63 14.74
N ILE A 193 19.42 3.79 14.77
CA ILE A 193 20.05 5.09 15.08
C ILE A 193 20.02 5.44 16.57
N ASP A 194 19.37 4.61 17.38
CA ASP A 194 19.36 4.80 18.83
C ASP A 194 20.78 4.65 19.38
N GLY A 195 21.31 5.70 19.99
CA GLY A 195 22.67 5.75 20.52
C GLY A 195 23.79 6.06 19.52
N CYS A 196 23.49 6.39 18.25
CA CYS A 196 24.55 6.73 17.27
C CYS A 196 24.92 8.22 17.21
N GLY A 197 24.38 9.06 18.12
CA GLY A 197 24.63 10.50 18.17
C GLY A 197 23.84 11.34 17.14
N ILE A 198 23.21 10.71 16.14
CA ILE A 198 22.36 11.41 15.15
C ILE A 198 21.19 12.13 15.85
N VAL A 199 20.61 11.49 16.86
CA VAL A 199 19.49 12.07 17.63
C VAL A 199 19.92 13.33 18.37
N ASP A 200 21.16 13.37 18.87
CA ASP A 200 21.73 14.56 19.53
C ASP A 200 21.93 15.68 18.52
N ILE A 201 22.48 15.38 17.33
CA ILE A 201 22.61 16.36 16.24
C ILE A 201 21.25 16.94 15.84
N LEU A 202 20.22 16.09 15.72
CA LEU A 202 18.86 16.54 15.42
C LEU A 202 18.26 17.43 16.52
N THR A 203 18.68 17.22 17.78
CA THR A 203 18.21 17.98 18.93
C THR A 203 18.91 19.34 19.01
N GLU A 204 20.24 19.36 18.86
CA GLU A 204 21.06 20.57 18.86
C GLU A 204 20.81 21.47 17.63
N SER A 205 20.40 20.88 16.50
CA SER A 205 19.99 21.63 15.31
C SER A 205 18.54 22.15 15.35
N GLU A 206 17.84 21.98 16.47
CA GLU A 206 16.44 22.37 16.69
C GLU A 206 15.42 21.72 15.72
N VAL A 207 15.85 20.72 14.95
CA VAL A 207 14.98 19.94 14.05
C VAL A 207 14.02 19.06 14.86
N LEU A 208 14.49 18.56 16.00
CA LEU A 208 13.78 17.68 16.92
C LEU A 208 13.85 18.22 18.35
N ALA A 209 12.71 18.54 18.97
CA ALA A 209 12.71 18.94 20.38
C ALA A 209 13.09 17.76 21.30
N THR A 210 13.76 18.01 22.42
CA THR A 210 14.18 16.98 23.38
C THR A 210 13.02 16.11 23.86
N GLY A 211 11.86 16.71 24.14
CA GLY A 211 10.63 15.98 24.53
C GLY A 211 10.01 15.14 23.40
N SER A 212 10.51 15.26 22.17
CA SER A 212 10.01 14.57 20.98
C SER A 212 10.87 13.40 20.53
N VAL A 213 12.03 13.19 21.16
CA VAL A 213 13.03 12.17 20.82
C VAL A 213 12.46 10.75 20.89
N ASN A 214 11.90 10.36 22.04
CA ASN A 214 11.36 9.00 22.22
C ASN A 214 10.27 8.69 21.20
N GLY A 215 9.40 9.67 20.93
CA GLY A 215 8.34 9.51 19.94
C GLY A 215 8.83 9.38 18.49
N PHE A 216 10.03 9.89 18.18
CA PHE A 216 10.69 9.69 16.89
C PHE A 216 11.35 8.30 16.81
N ILE A 217 12.16 7.93 17.82
CA ILE A 217 12.86 6.63 17.88
C ILE A 217 11.85 5.46 17.86
N GLU A 218 10.77 5.56 18.63
CA GLU A 218 9.74 4.52 18.70
C GLU A 218 8.75 4.56 17.52
N SER A 219 8.88 5.53 16.59
CA SER A 219 7.97 5.72 15.45
C SER A 219 6.50 5.92 15.87
N LYS A 220 6.26 6.60 16.99
CA LYS A 220 4.89 6.89 17.47
C LYS A 220 4.24 8.07 16.75
N HIS A 221 5.03 8.95 16.15
CA HIS A 221 4.55 10.15 15.46
C HIS A 221 4.86 10.12 13.97
N PHE A 222 3.95 9.52 13.18
CA PHE A 222 4.11 9.34 11.73
C PHE A 222 4.55 10.61 10.99
N ASN A 223 3.83 11.72 11.14
CA ASN A 223 4.12 12.96 10.41
C ASN A 223 5.52 13.52 10.75
N ARG A 224 5.97 13.35 12.00
CA ARG A 224 7.29 13.79 12.43
C ARG A 224 8.38 12.93 11.80
N CYS A 225 8.24 11.60 11.91
CA CYS A 225 9.18 10.66 11.29
C CYS A 225 9.26 10.88 9.77
N LYS A 226 8.12 11.03 9.09
CA LYS A 226 8.05 11.30 7.65
C LYS A 226 8.80 12.57 7.24
N ARG A 227 8.83 13.60 8.08
CA ARG A 227 9.58 14.84 7.82
C ARG A 227 11.09 14.68 8.06
N ILE A 228 11.48 13.94 9.10
CA ILE A 228 12.89 13.85 9.53
C ILE A 228 13.68 12.81 8.74
N HIS A 229 13.10 11.64 8.43
CA HIS A 229 13.83 10.58 7.74
C HIS A 229 14.49 11.00 6.42
N PRO A 230 13.85 11.81 5.55
CA PRO A 230 14.50 12.32 4.35
C PRO A 230 15.72 13.22 4.63
N LEU A 231 15.75 13.93 5.77
CA LEU A 231 16.90 14.77 6.16
C LEU A 231 18.11 13.93 6.57
N LEU A 232 17.89 12.71 7.07
CA LEU A 232 18.94 11.78 7.45
C LEU A 232 19.49 10.96 6.28
N ALA A 233 18.75 10.91 5.17
CA ALA A 233 19.12 10.16 3.97
C ALA A 233 19.82 11.02 2.90
N GLY A 234 20.19 12.27 3.26
CA GLY A 234 20.91 13.21 2.41
C GLY A 234 22.35 12.80 2.15
#